data_AF-A0A221UTY4-F1
#
_entry.id   AF-A0A221UTY4-F1
#
_cell.length_a   1.000
_cell.length_b   1.000
_cell.length_c   1.000
_cell.angle_alpha   90.00
_cell.angle_beta   90.00
_cell.angle_gamma   90.00
#
_symmetry.space_group_name_H-M   'P 1'
#
loop_
_entity.id
_entity.type
_entity.pdbx_description
1 polymer ?
#
loop_
_entity_poly.entity_id
_entity_poly.type
_entity_poly.pdbx_seq_one_letter_code
_entity_poly.pdbx_strand_id
1 'polypeptide(L)'
;MRAIRALYNLAFERNLVKEEFYPFKTYKVSKLKGKSPKKALTMEQVKKIVDLDLKKYPSFTNARNYFVFSFYTRGMNFADMMKLEWKAIDDNNIFYTRSKTKGNFMIKILPPVREILDYYQEYSLGTKYVFPILLKDELTPLQLENRKHKTLQRYNKELKEIAKICGIDKPLSSYVARHSYANCLKQKGVATDVISESMGHQNLAVTQAYLKELDSAVLDEASELLL
;
A
#
# COMPACT_ATOMS: atom_id res chain seq x y z
N MET A 1 -12.07 -8.16 19.16
CA MET A 1 -12.77 -6.96 19.65
C MET A 1 -13.57 -6.17 18.62
N ARG A 2 -13.14 -5.99 17.35
CA ARG A 2 -13.97 -5.26 16.36
C ARG A 2 -15.31 -5.92 16.04
N ALA A 3 -15.32 -7.25 15.87
CA ALA A 3 -16.56 -8.01 15.65
C ALA A 3 -17.52 -7.93 16.86
N ILE A 4 -16.99 -8.06 18.09
CA ILE A 4 -17.79 -7.92 19.33
C ILE A 4 -18.38 -6.51 19.44
N ARG A 5 -17.60 -5.47 19.13
CA ARG A 5 -18.12 -4.09 19.12
C ARG A 5 -19.20 -3.88 18.06
N ALA A 6 -19.03 -4.45 16.86
CA ALA A 6 -20.05 -4.39 15.81
C ALA A 6 -21.34 -5.10 16.23
N LEU A 7 -21.22 -6.27 16.87
CA LEU A 7 -22.37 -7.00 17.42
C LEU A 7 -23.11 -6.18 18.50
N TYR A 8 -22.38 -5.58 19.44
CA TYR A 8 -22.98 -4.72 20.47
C TYR A 8 -23.61 -3.45 19.88
N ASN A 9 -22.99 -2.83 18.88
CA ASN A 9 -23.58 -1.70 18.17
C ASN A 9 -24.89 -2.09 17.49
N LEU A 10 -24.92 -3.24 16.80
CA LEU A 10 -26.12 -3.76 16.16
C LEU A 10 -27.22 -4.07 17.19
N ALA A 11 -26.85 -4.65 18.34
CA ALA A 11 -27.79 -4.93 19.42
C ALA A 11 -28.35 -3.65 20.06
N PHE A 12 -27.51 -2.61 20.19
CA PHE A 12 -27.91 -1.29 20.67
C PHE A 12 -28.86 -0.59 19.68
N GLU A 13 -28.55 -0.59 18.38
CA GLU A 13 -29.42 -0.04 17.31
C GLU A 13 -30.79 -0.74 17.26
N ARG A 14 -30.82 -2.05 17.57
CA ARG A 14 -32.05 -2.84 17.64
C ARG A 14 -32.77 -2.74 18.98
N ASN A 15 -32.33 -1.85 19.88
CA ASN A 15 -32.87 -1.68 21.23
C ASN A 15 -32.90 -2.97 22.07
N LEU A 16 -31.99 -3.92 21.80
CA LEU A 16 -31.88 -5.18 22.52
C LEU A 16 -31.01 -5.06 23.78
N VAL A 17 -30.24 -3.98 23.91
CA VAL A 17 -29.30 -3.73 25.01
C VAL A 17 -29.43 -2.27 25.43
N LYS A 18 -29.60 -2.03 26.74
CA LYS A 18 -29.61 -0.67 27.31
C LYS A 18 -28.20 -0.07 27.31
N GLU A 19 -28.13 1.26 27.23
CA GLU A 19 -26.84 1.99 27.17
C GLU A 19 -25.93 1.69 28.36
N GLU A 20 -26.50 1.49 29.54
CA GLU A 20 -25.78 1.13 30.78
C GLU A 20 -24.95 -0.16 30.67
N PHE A 21 -25.33 -1.07 29.77
CA PHE A 21 -24.63 -2.32 29.52
C PHE A 21 -23.68 -2.27 28.32
N TYR A 22 -23.46 -1.10 27.70
CA TYR A 22 -22.55 -0.96 26.56
C TYR A 22 -21.07 -0.90 27.01
N PRO A 23 -20.28 -1.97 26.84
CA PRO A 23 -18.98 -2.10 27.52
C PRO A 23 -17.88 -1.23 26.90
N PHE A 24 -18.09 -0.70 25.68
CA PHE A 24 -17.08 0.06 24.95
C PHE A 24 -17.13 1.58 25.20
N LYS A 25 -18.01 2.06 26.10
CA LYS A 25 -18.05 3.47 26.54
C LYS A 25 -16.87 3.77 27.48
N THR A 26 -16.65 2.89 28.45
CA THR A 26 -15.57 2.96 29.45
C THR A 26 -14.30 2.25 28.99
N TYR A 27 -14.42 1.09 28.34
CA TYR A 27 -13.25 0.30 27.94
C TYR A 27 -12.76 0.62 26.52
N LYS A 28 -11.68 1.41 26.44
CA LYS A 28 -10.98 1.70 25.17
C LYS A 28 -9.86 0.69 24.94
N VAL A 29 -10.10 -0.28 24.05
CA VAL A 29 -9.11 -1.29 23.62
C VAL A 29 -7.82 -0.65 23.04
N SER A 30 -7.89 0.60 22.56
CA SER A 30 -6.72 1.34 22.09
C SER A 30 -5.66 1.55 23.16
N LYS A 31 -6.04 1.60 24.45
CA LYS A 31 -5.11 1.74 25.58
C LYS A 31 -4.17 0.55 25.75
N LEU A 32 -4.53 -0.63 25.21
CA LEU A 32 -3.70 -1.84 25.26
C LEU A 32 -2.69 -1.94 24.11
N LYS A 33 -2.71 -1.01 23.15
CA LYS A 33 -1.75 -1.05 22.03
C LYS A 33 -0.42 -0.47 22.49
N GLY A 34 0.57 -1.33 22.69
CA GLY A 34 1.96 -0.89 22.82
C GLY A 34 2.44 -0.10 21.59
N LYS A 35 3.48 0.73 21.77
CA LYS A 35 4.15 1.39 20.65
C LYS A 35 4.67 0.31 19.70
N SER A 36 4.08 0.20 18.52
CA SER A 36 4.59 -0.71 17.49
C SER A 36 5.99 -0.24 17.09
N PRO A 37 6.97 -1.15 16.92
CA PRO A 37 8.31 -0.77 16.47
C PRO A 37 8.24 -0.01 15.14
N LYS A 38 9.16 0.94 14.93
CA LYS A 38 9.23 1.72 13.68
C LYS A 38 9.50 0.77 12.52
N LYS A 39 8.46 0.50 11.72
CA LYS A 39 8.51 -0.44 10.59
C LYS A 39 9.10 0.15 9.32
N ALA A 40 9.21 1.48 9.23
CA ALA A 40 9.67 2.17 8.02
C ALA A 40 11.16 1.95 7.77
N LEU A 41 11.50 1.72 6.49
CA LEU A 41 12.87 1.72 6.00
C LEU A 41 13.36 3.15 5.80
N THR A 42 14.68 3.32 5.86
CA THR A 42 15.35 4.53 5.35
C THR A 42 15.48 4.46 3.84
N MET A 43 15.81 5.58 3.19
CA MET A 43 16.02 5.60 1.74
C MET A 43 17.16 4.66 1.31
N GLU A 44 18.26 4.62 2.07
CA GLU A 44 19.37 3.68 1.84
C GLU A 44 18.92 2.21 1.89
N GLN A 45 18.05 1.86 2.84
CA GLN A 45 17.52 0.50 2.96
C GLN A 45 16.58 0.16 1.79
N VAL A 46 15.79 1.13 1.31
CA VAL A 46 14.98 0.95 0.10
C VAL A 46 15.87 0.75 -1.12
N LYS A 47 16.93 1.56 -1.26
CA LYS A 47 17.90 1.44 -2.36
C LYS A 47 18.54 0.04 -2.40
N LYS A 48 18.89 -0.55 -1.26
CA LYS A 48 19.38 -1.94 -1.21
C LYS A 48 18.39 -2.98 -1.77
N ILE A 49 17.07 -2.72 -1.67
CA ILE A 49 16.03 -3.59 -2.24
C ILE A 49 15.87 -3.33 -3.75
N VAL A 50 15.97 -2.06 -4.15
CA VAL A 50 15.97 -1.66 -5.57
C VAL A 50 17.14 -2.33 -6.28
N ASP A 51 18.34 -2.24 -5.72
CA ASP A 51 19.59 -2.73 -6.31
C ASP A 51 19.83 -4.24 -6.09
N LEU A 52 18.82 -4.99 -5.63
CA LEU A 52 18.93 -6.43 -5.42
C LEU A 52 19.29 -7.13 -6.74
N ASP A 53 20.37 -7.92 -6.73
CA ASP A 53 20.79 -8.70 -7.90
C ASP A 53 19.80 -9.83 -8.20
N LEU A 54 18.88 -9.57 -9.13
CA LEU A 54 17.88 -10.53 -9.58
C LEU A 54 18.45 -11.61 -10.50
N LYS A 55 19.68 -11.47 -11.03
CA LYS A 55 20.34 -12.57 -11.76
C LYS A 55 20.77 -13.66 -10.80
N LYS A 56 21.29 -13.26 -9.64
CA LYS A 56 21.63 -14.19 -8.55
C LYS A 56 20.40 -14.74 -7.83
N TYR A 57 19.33 -13.95 -7.72
CA TYR A 57 18.12 -14.35 -7.01
C TYR A 57 16.82 -14.16 -7.84
N PRO A 58 16.65 -14.89 -8.95
CA PRO A 58 15.55 -14.68 -9.89
C PRO A 58 14.17 -15.01 -9.30
N SER A 59 14.10 -15.85 -8.27
CA SER A 59 12.86 -16.19 -7.58
C SER A 59 12.22 -15.00 -6.84
N PHE A 60 13.01 -13.96 -6.53
CA PHE A 60 12.54 -12.78 -5.81
C PHE A 60 12.10 -11.61 -6.70
N THR A 61 12.19 -11.73 -8.04
CA THR A 61 11.84 -10.66 -8.98
C THR A 61 10.46 -10.06 -8.70
N ASN A 62 9.45 -10.91 -8.54
CA ASN A 62 8.09 -10.45 -8.26
C ASN A 62 7.99 -9.73 -6.91
N ALA A 63 8.54 -10.30 -5.84
CA ALA A 63 8.50 -9.68 -4.52
C ALA A 63 9.24 -8.34 -4.48
N ARG A 64 10.42 -8.24 -5.11
CA ARG A 64 11.17 -6.99 -5.25
C ARG A 64 10.35 -5.97 -6.02
N ASN A 65 9.84 -6.33 -7.20
CA ASN A 65 9.09 -5.42 -8.04
C ASN A 65 7.81 -4.93 -7.35
N TYR A 66 7.07 -5.81 -6.68
CA TYR A 66 5.88 -5.44 -5.90
C TYR A 66 6.20 -4.44 -4.79
N PHE A 67 7.34 -4.59 -4.12
CA PHE A 67 7.76 -3.68 -3.06
C PHE A 67 8.16 -2.32 -3.61
N VAL A 68 9.02 -2.32 -4.62
CA VAL A 68 9.55 -1.11 -5.27
C VAL A 68 8.40 -0.33 -5.93
N PHE A 69 7.54 -1.02 -6.67
CA PHE A 69 6.34 -0.44 -7.26
C PHE A 69 5.45 0.19 -6.20
N SER A 70 5.13 -0.54 -5.12
CA SER A 70 4.33 -0.01 -4.01
C SER A 70 4.97 1.25 -3.41
N PHE A 71 6.28 1.25 -3.18
CA PHE A 71 7.00 2.38 -2.60
C PHE A 71 6.90 3.63 -3.49
N TYR A 72 7.23 3.52 -4.79
CA TYR A 72 7.22 4.65 -5.72
C TYR A 72 5.82 5.07 -6.20
N THR A 73 4.80 4.22 -6.04
CA THR A 73 3.39 4.57 -6.35
C THR A 73 2.63 5.01 -5.09
N ARG A 74 3.25 5.89 -4.30
CA ARG A 74 2.67 6.50 -3.10
C ARG A 74 2.16 5.49 -2.05
N GLY A 75 2.84 4.34 -1.97
CA GLY A 75 2.46 3.26 -1.07
C GLY A 75 1.19 2.52 -1.49
N MET A 76 0.97 2.30 -2.80
CA MET A 76 -0.14 1.49 -3.31
C MET A 76 -0.17 0.14 -2.59
N ASN A 77 -1.33 -0.25 -2.08
CA ASN A 77 -1.41 -1.50 -1.31
C ASN A 77 -1.54 -2.71 -2.24
N PHE A 78 -1.20 -3.88 -1.69
CA PHE A 78 -1.21 -5.14 -2.44
C PHE A 78 -2.56 -5.47 -3.08
N ALA A 79 -3.69 -5.12 -2.46
CA ALA A 79 -5.01 -5.44 -2.98
C ALA A 79 -5.37 -4.61 -4.21
N ASP A 80 -4.93 -3.35 -4.26
CA ASP A 80 -5.10 -2.48 -5.43
C ASP A 80 -4.13 -2.87 -6.53
N MET A 81 -2.86 -3.12 -6.18
CA MET A 81 -1.84 -3.61 -7.12
C MET A 81 -2.24 -4.92 -7.78
N MET A 82 -2.82 -5.87 -7.03
CA MET A 82 -3.35 -7.13 -7.57
C MET A 82 -4.41 -6.93 -8.66
N LYS A 83 -5.14 -5.81 -8.64
CA LYS A 83 -6.23 -5.50 -9.57
C LYS A 83 -5.86 -4.43 -10.59
N LEU A 84 -4.61 -3.97 -10.61
CA LEU A 84 -4.16 -2.96 -11.55
C LEU A 84 -4.18 -3.55 -12.96
N GLU A 85 -4.91 -2.90 -13.87
CA GLU A 85 -5.08 -3.33 -15.26
C GLU A 85 -4.26 -2.43 -16.19
N TRP A 86 -3.78 -2.96 -17.31
CA TRP A 86 -3.01 -2.21 -18.30
C TRP A 86 -3.75 -0.99 -18.85
N LYS A 87 -5.08 -1.09 -19.01
CA LYS A 87 -5.93 0.04 -19.46
C LYS A 87 -5.92 1.26 -18.52
N ALA A 88 -5.43 1.07 -17.30
CA ALA A 88 -5.38 2.10 -16.28
C ALA A 88 -4.02 2.84 -16.26
N ILE A 89 -3.18 2.56 -17.25
CA ILE A 89 -1.83 3.09 -17.39
C ILE A 89 -1.72 3.76 -18.76
N ASP A 90 -1.24 5.00 -18.77
CA ASP A 90 -0.81 5.68 -19.99
C ASP A 90 0.73 5.89 -19.97
N ASP A 91 1.25 6.68 -20.91
CA ASP A 91 2.69 6.93 -21.05
C ASP A 91 3.30 7.67 -19.85
N ASN A 92 2.50 8.37 -19.04
CA ASN A 92 3.01 9.23 -17.96
C ASN A 92 2.40 8.91 -16.60
N ASN A 93 1.24 8.26 -16.53
CA ASN A 93 0.42 8.16 -15.32
C ASN A 93 -0.22 6.79 -15.13
N ILE A 94 -0.43 6.45 -13.87
CA ILE A 94 -1.24 5.33 -13.41
C ILE A 94 -2.51 5.88 -12.75
N PHE A 95 -3.65 5.38 -13.20
CA PHE A 95 -4.98 5.72 -12.69
C PHE A 95 -5.56 4.54 -11.93
N TYR A 96 -6.05 4.76 -10.71
CA TYR A 96 -6.80 3.70 -10.03
C TYR A 96 -7.76 4.24 -8.98
N THR A 97 -8.82 3.47 -8.73
CA THR A 97 -9.73 3.70 -7.62
C THR A 97 -9.41 2.75 -6.49
N ARG A 98 -9.08 3.30 -5.31
CA ARG A 98 -8.67 2.52 -4.15
C ARG A 98 -9.80 1.61 -3.66
N SER A 99 -9.54 0.31 -3.53
CA SER A 99 -10.55 -0.70 -3.20
C SER A 99 -11.29 -0.40 -1.89
N LYS A 100 -10.57 0.10 -0.87
CA LYS A 100 -11.08 0.30 0.49
C LYS A 100 -11.83 1.63 0.68
N THR A 101 -11.27 2.73 0.18
CA THR A 101 -11.81 4.08 0.43
C THR A 101 -12.51 4.68 -0.78
N LYS A 102 -12.43 4.02 -1.95
CA LYS A 102 -13.02 4.46 -3.22
C LYS A 102 -12.51 5.83 -3.72
N GLY A 103 -11.41 6.34 -3.16
CA GLY A 103 -10.74 7.53 -3.68
C GLY A 103 -10.05 7.24 -5.02
N ASN A 104 -10.11 8.21 -5.93
CA ASN A 104 -9.43 8.16 -7.22
C ASN A 104 -8.02 8.71 -7.08
N PHE A 105 -7.07 8.06 -7.73
CA PHE A 105 -5.67 8.45 -7.74
C PHE A 105 -5.18 8.55 -9.18
N MET A 106 -4.41 9.60 -9.43
CA MET A 106 -3.52 9.76 -10.58
C MET A 106 -2.10 9.80 -10.00
N ILE A 107 -1.21 8.94 -10.48
CA ILE A 107 0.17 8.82 -10.03
C ILE A 107 1.10 8.93 -11.22
N LYS A 108 1.99 9.92 -11.23
CA LYS A 108 3.06 10.03 -12.22
C LYS A 108 4.00 8.82 -12.17
N ILE A 109 4.36 8.31 -13.34
CA ILE A 109 5.26 7.18 -13.50
C ILE A 109 6.70 7.67 -13.39
N LEU A 110 7.36 7.27 -12.30
CA LEU A 110 8.77 7.52 -12.07
C LEU A 110 9.64 6.45 -12.78
N PRO A 111 10.93 6.72 -13.05
CA PRO A 111 11.80 5.77 -13.75
C PRO A 111 11.82 4.34 -13.15
N PRO A 112 11.91 4.14 -11.82
CA PRO A 112 11.86 2.79 -11.24
C PRO A 112 10.52 2.07 -11.45
N VAL A 113 9.44 2.84 -11.61
CA VAL A 113 8.10 2.30 -11.92
C VAL A 113 8.03 1.92 -13.40
N ARG A 114 8.57 2.76 -14.29
CA ARG A 114 8.65 2.50 -15.73
C ARG A 114 9.38 1.19 -16.02
N GLU A 115 10.57 0.99 -15.44
CA GLU A 115 11.34 -0.26 -15.59
C GLU A 115 10.52 -1.51 -15.19
N ILE A 116 9.73 -1.41 -14.12
CA ILE A 116 8.88 -2.52 -13.66
C ILE A 116 7.72 -2.77 -14.61
N LEU A 117 7.09 -1.70 -15.12
CA LEU A 117 6.01 -1.82 -16.10
C LEU A 117 6.52 -2.44 -17.40
N ASP A 118 7.66 -2.00 -17.90
CA ASP A 118 8.27 -2.52 -19.13
C ASP A 118 8.60 -4.02 -18.99
N TYR A 119 9.16 -4.42 -17.83
CA TYR A 119 9.36 -5.83 -17.50
C TYR A 119 8.06 -6.64 -17.56
N TYR A 120 6.98 -6.17 -16.92
CA TYR A 120 5.72 -6.93 -16.95
C TYR A 120 4.99 -6.87 -18.29
N GLN A 121 5.26 -5.87 -19.12
CA GLN A 121 4.76 -5.79 -20.49
C GLN A 121 5.40 -6.89 -21.35
N GLU A 122 6.73 -7.07 -21.23
CA GLU A 122 7.49 -8.11 -21.95
C GLU A 122 7.12 -9.53 -21.48
N TYR A 123 6.99 -9.75 -20.17
CA TYR A 123 6.70 -11.05 -19.56
C TYR A 123 5.22 -11.24 -19.18
N SER A 124 4.30 -10.55 -19.88
CA SER A 124 2.88 -10.59 -19.57
C SER A 124 2.31 -12.00 -19.71
N LEU A 125 1.41 -12.37 -18.79
CA LEU A 125 0.68 -13.65 -18.83
C LEU A 125 -0.52 -13.63 -19.78
N GLY A 126 -0.74 -12.53 -20.53
CA GLY A 126 -1.88 -12.36 -21.43
C GLY A 126 -3.20 -12.08 -20.71
N THR A 127 -3.18 -11.85 -19.40
CA THR A 127 -4.34 -11.34 -18.65
C THR A 127 -4.40 -9.83 -18.76
N LYS A 128 -5.55 -9.23 -18.45
CA LYS A 128 -5.67 -7.76 -18.43
C LYS A 128 -4.90 -7.07 -17.30
N TYR A 129 -4.38 -7.83 -16.34
CA TYR A 129 -3.71 -7.31 -15.14
C TYR A 129 -2.21 -7.11 -15.37
N VAL A 130 -1.65 -6.07 -14.75
CA VAL A 130 -0.23 -5.71 -14.84
C VAL A 130 0.64 -6.79 -14.17
N PHE A 131 0.27 -7.19 -12.96
CA PHE A 131 1.07 -8.12 -12.17
C PHE A 131 0.54 -9.55 -12.29
N PRO A 132 1.42 -10.57 -12.33
CA PRO A 132 1.07 -11.99 -12.45
C PRO A 132 0.50 -12.58 -11.14
N ILE A 133 -0.39 -11.84 -10.49
CA ILE A 133 -1.05 -12.23 -9.24
C ILE A 133 -2.40 -12.88 -9.57
N LEU A 134 -3.22 -12.22 -10.39
CA LEU A 134 -4.47 -12.77 -10.91
C LEU A 134 -4.20 -13.44 -12.25
N LEU A 135 -4.52 -14.73 -12.34
CA LEU A 135 -4.14 -15.58 -13.49
C LEU A 135 -5.27 -15.74 -14.52
N LYS A 136 -6.38 -14.98 -14.37
CA LYS A 136 -7.53 -14.95 -15.27
C LYS A 136 -8.38 -13.71 -15.00
N ASP A 137 -9.19 -13.28 -15.96
CA ASP A 137 -9.86 -11.96 -15.92
C ASP A 137 -11.19 -11.96 -15.15
N GLU A 138 -11.82 -13.12 -15.00
CA GLU A 138 -13.13 -13.30 -14.38
C GLU A 138 -13.03 -14.21 -13.15
N LEU A 139 -12.82 -13.58 -12.00
CA LEU A 139 -12.76 -14.26 -10.70
C LEU A 139 -13.95 -13.85 -9.84
N THR A 140 -14.55 -14.81 -9.15
CA THR A 140 -15.59 -14.51 -8.14
C THR A 140 -14.97 -13.77 -6.95
N PRO A 141 -15.77 -13.03 -6.15
CA PRO A 141 -15.26 -12.36 -4.95
C PRO A 141 -14.51 -13.29 -3.99
N LEU A 142 -15.00 -14.53 -3.83
CA LEU A 142 -14.35 -15.55 -3.00
C LEU A 142 -12.99 -15.99 -3.59
N GLN A 143 -12.92 -16.19 -4.91
CA GLN A 143 -11.67 -16.54 -5.59
C GLN A 143 -10.64 -15.42 -5.47
N LEU A 144 -11.05 -14.15 -5.61
CA LEU A 144 -10.19 -12.99 -5.41
C LEU A 144 -9.64 -12.94 -3.99
N GLU A 145 -10.48 -13.16 -2.98
CA GLU A 145 -10.07 -13.11 -1.58
C GLU A 145 -9.09 -14.24 -1.24
N ASN A 146 -9.39 -15.47 -1.66
CA ASN A 146 -8.52 -16.63 -1.48
C ASN A 146 -7.17 -16.44 -2.17
N ARG A 147 -7.19 -15.93 -3.42
CA ARG A 147 -5.98 -15.65 -4.18
C ARG A 147 -5.14 -14.59 -3.49
N LYS A 148 -5.74 -13.46 -3.10
CA LYS A 148 -5.10 -12.37 -2.36
C LYS A 148 -4.43 -12.90 -1.10
N HIS A 149 -5.13 -13.71 -0.30
CA HIS A 149 -4.59 -14.23 0.95
C HIS A 149 -3.34 -15.11 0.71
N LYS A 150 -3.43 -16.05 -0.24
CA LYS A 150 -2.33 -16.97 -0.59
C LYS A 150 -1.12 -16.23 -1.14
N THR A 151 -1.33 -15.31 -2.09
CA THR A 151 -0.23 -14.59 -2.74
C THR A 151 0.39 -13.55 -1.82
N LEU A 152 -0.40 -12.89 -0.97
CA LEU A 152 0.12 -11.97 0.03
C LEU A 152 0.98 -12.67 1.09
N GLN A 153 0.59 -13.87 1.53
CA GLN A 153 1.41 -14.67 2.44
C GLN A 153 2.76 -15.03 1.82
N ARG A 154 2.75 -15.50 0.56
CA ARG A 154 3.98 -15.80 -0.20
C ARG A 154 4.85 -14.55 -0.34
N TYR A 155 4.27 -13.44 -0.79
CA TYR A 155 4.96 -12.17 -0.96
C TYR A 155 5.62 -11.70 0.35
N ASN A 156 4.90 -11.73 1.49
CA ASN A 156 5.47 -11.36 2.78
C ASN A 156 6.56 -12.34 3.26
N LYS A 157 6.50 -13.62 2.89
CA LYS A 157 7.57 -14.59 3.18
C LYS A 157 8.82 -14.24 2.38
N GLU A 158 8.69 -14.00 1.08
CA GLU A 158 9.80 -13.62 0.19
C GLU A 158 10.44 -12.29 0.63
N LEU A 159 9.64 -11.31 1.06
CA LEU A 159 10.16 -10.05 1.61
C LEU A 159 11.05 -10.24 2.85
N LYS A 160 10.73 -11.20 3.72
CA LYS A 160 11.60 -11.51 4.87
C LYS A 160 12.95 -12.06 4.42
N GLU A 161 12.97 -12.85 3.36
CA GLU A 161 14.22 -13.39 2.81
C GLU A 161 15.02 -12.29 2.09
N ILE A 162 14.36 -11.43 1.31
CA ILE A 162 14.98 -10.23 0.71
C ILE A 162 15.62 -9.37 1.80
N ALA A 163 14.94 -9.13 2.92
CA ALA A 163 15.48 -8.36 4.03
C ALA A 163 16.80 -8.95 4.56
N LYS A 164 16.90 -10.27 4.70
CA LYS A 164 18.15 -10.94 5.12
C LYS A 164 19.25 -10.76 4.07
N ILE A 165 18.94 -10.94 2.79
CA ILE A 165 19.92 -10.79 1.69
C ILE A 165 20.46 -9.36 1.64
N CYS A 166 19.61 -8.36 1.84
CA CYS A 166 19.98 -6.95 1.86
C CYS A 166 20.61 -6.49 3.19
N GLY A 167 20.73 -7.34 4.21
CA GLY A 167 21.21 -6.96 5.53
C GLY A 167 20.32 -5.91 6.22
N ILE A 168 19.00 -6.10 6.16
CA ILE A 168 17.99 -5.24 6.77
C ILE A 168 17.39 -5.97 7.98
N ASP A 169 17.72 -5.50 9.18
CA ASP A 169 17.28 -6.12 10.45
C ASP A 169 15.80 -5.87 10.78
N LYS A 170 15.12 -5.02 10.00
CA LYS A 170 13.70 -4.70 10.20
C LYS A 170 12.82 -5.78 9.53
N PRO A 171 11.72 -6.19 10.17
CA PRO A 171 10.79 -7.13 9.58
C PRO A 171 10.09 -6.52 8.35
N LEU A 172 10.43 -7.00 7.16
CA LEU A 172 9.84 -6.54 5.91
C LEU A 172 8.47 -7.19 5.67
N SER A 173 7.51 -6.39 5.22
CA SER A 173 6.20 -6.85 4.77
C SER A 173 5.65 -5.88 3.73
N SER A 174 4.62 -6.29 3.00
CA SER A 174 3.93 -5.45 2.00
C SER A 174 3.56 -4.05 2.50
N TYR A 175 3.20 -3.89 3.77
CA TYR A 175 2.81 -2.60 4.34
C TYR A 175 4.01 -1.70 4.71
N VAL A 176 5.21 -2.27 4.77
CA VAL A 176 6.44 -1.51 5.03
C VAL A 176 6.75 -0.56 3.89
N ALA A 177 6.47 -0.93 2.63
CA ALA A 177 6.66 -0.04 1.48
C ALA A 177 5.95 1.31 1.68
N ARG A 178 4.66 1.26 2.02
CA ARG A 178 3.82 2.44 2.30
C ARG A 178 4.32 3.27 3.48
N HIS A 179 4.75 2.63 4.57
CA HIS A 179 5.32 3.35 5.70
C HIS A 179 6.67 3.99 5.38
N SER A 180 7.48 3.31 4.56
CA SER A 180 8.79 3.80 4.13
C SER A 180 8.63 5.00 3.22
N TYR A 181 7.69 4.98 2.27
CA TYR A 181 7.35 6.12 1.42
C TYR A 181 7.07 7.38 2.28
N ALA A 182 6.13 7.29 3.23
CA ALA A 182 5.78 8.40 4.10
C ALA A 182 6.96 8.88 4.95
N ASN A 183 7.76 7.95 5.49
CA ASN A 183 8.90 8.29 6.32
C ASN A 183 10.04 8.94 5.53
N CYS A 184 10.34 8.45 4.33
CA CYS A 184 11.38 9.03 3.46
C CYS A 184 11.00 10.44 3.03
N LEU A 185 9.75 10.68 2.63
CA LEU A 185 9.28 12.04 2.33
C LEU A 185 9.37 12.95 3.54
N LYS A 186 8.99 12.46 4.73
CA LYS A 186 9.09 13.26 5.95
C LYS A 186 10.54 13.62 6.28
N GLN A 187 11.48 12.69 6.06
CA GLN A 187 12.91 12.93 6.24
C GLN A 187 13.47 13.93 5.22
N LYS A 188 12.88 14.01 4.03
CA LYS A 188 13.21 15.02 3.00
C LYS A 188 12.48 16.36 3.20
N GLY A 189 11.84 16.57 4.35
CA GLY A 189 11.22 17.85 4.71
C GLY A 189 9.81 18.07 4.17
N VAL A 190 9.21 17.08 3.50
CA VAL A 190 7.85 17.22 2.95
C VAL A 190 6.84 17.36 4.10
N ALA A 191 5.90 18.30 3.93
CA ALA A 191 4.86 18.59 4.91
C ALA A 191 3.92 17.39 5.10
N THR A 192 3.43 17.19 6.33
CA THR A 192 2.72 15.97 6.71
C THR A 192 1.32 15.86 6.10
N ASP A 193 0.69 17.00 5.84
CA ASP A 193 -0.53 17.15 5.04
C ASP A 193 -0.32 16.69 3.59
N VAL A 194 0.75 17.13 2.92
CA VAL A 194 1.12 16.70 1.56
C VAL A 194 1.34 15.18 1.51
N ILE A 195 2.06 14.62 2.48
CA ILE A 195 2.27 13.17 2.60
C ILE A 195 0.95 12.43 2.86
N SER A 196 0.09 12.99 3.70
CA SER A 196 -1.22 12.39 4.02
C SER A 196 -2.14 12.35 2.81
N GLU A 197 -2.13 13.42 2.01
CA GLU A 197 -2.93 13.56 0.80
C GLU A 197 -2.40 12.68 -0.33
N SER A 198 -1.08 12.61 -0.54
CA SER A 198 -0.47 11.73 -1.54
C SER A 198 -0.82 10.25 -1.30
N MET A 199 -1.06 9.89 -0.03
CA MET A 199 -1.49 8.57 0.42
C MET A 199 -3.02 8.37 0.39
N GLY A 200 -3.80 9.42 0.12
CA GLY A 200 -5.27 9.47 0.13
C GLY A 200 -5.89 9.10 1.48
N HIS A 201 -5.37 9.71 2.54
CA HIS A 201 -6.03 9.71 3.85
C HIS A 201 -7.01 10.89 3.92
N GLN A 202 -8.30 10.61 3.69
CA GLN A 202 -9.36 11.61 3.89
C GLN A 202 -9.65 11.78 5.38
N ASN A 203 -9.10 12.82 6.00
CA ASN A 203 -9.65 13.35 7.25
C ASN A 203 -10.48 14.59 6.92
N LEU A 204 -11.75 14.37 6.56
CA LEU A 204 -12.70 15.37 6.07
C LEU A 204 -12.80 16.66 6.90
N ALA A 205 -12.49 16.64 8.20
CA ALA A 205 -12.70 17.78 9.10
C ALA A 205 -11.55 18.80 9.15
N VAL A 206 -10.31 18.42 8.81
CA VAL A 206 -9.14 19.32 8.94
C VAL A 206 -8.68 19.85 7.60
N THR A 207 -8.93 19.07 6.55
CA THR A 207 -8.23 19.27 5.28
C THR A 207 -9.06 20.14 4.30
N GLN A 208 -10.38 20.29 4.48
CA GLN A 208 -11.28 21.04 3.55
C GLN A 208 -10.92 22.52 3.32
N ALA A 209 -10.26 23.20 4.26
CA ALA A 209 -9.91 24.62 4.11
C ALA A 209 -8.55 24.87 3.42
N TYR A 210 -7.63 23.89 3.43
CA TYR A 210 -6.28 23.99 2.82
C TYR A 210 -6.14 23.16 1.52
N LEU A 211 -7.04 22.19 1.29
CA LEU A 211 -6.88 21.16 0.25
C LEU A 211 -7.25 21.53 -1.17
N LYS A 212 -8.02 22.61 -1.37
CA LYS A 212 -8.54 22.91 -2.69
C LYS A 212 -7.44 23.30 -3.70
N GLU A 213 -6.19 23.45 -3.22
CA GLU A 213 -5.06 24.02 -3.96
C GLU A 213 -3.78 23.15 -3.96
N LEU A 214 -3.79 21.93 -3.41
CA LEU A 214 -2.64 21.04 -3.64
C LEU A 214 -2.77 20.41 -5.03
N ASP A 215 -2.16 21.07 -6.02
CA ASP A 215 -2.01 20.57 -7.37
C ASP A 215 -1.34 19.18 -7.34
N SER A 216 -1.80 18.28 -8.22
CA SER A 216 -1.11 17.03 -8.57
C SER A 216 0.39 17.21 -8.78
N ALA A 217 0.82 18.35 -9.32
CA ALA A 217 2.22 18.72 -9.48
C ALA A 217 3.02 18.65 -8.16
N VAL A 218 2.48 19.18 -7.06
CA VAL A 218 3.17 19.17 -5.74
C VAL A 218 3.33 17.74 -5.21
N LEU A 219 2.35 16.87 -5.47
CA LEU A 219 2.41 15.46 -5.06
C LEU A 219 3.42 14.66 -5.89
N ASP A 220 3.57 15.03 -7.16
CA ASP A 220 4.53 14.43 -8.08
C ASP A 220 5.95 14.90 -7.76
N GLU A 221 6.18 16.19 -7.57
CA GLU A 221 7.45 16.77 -7.12
C GLU A 221 7.92 16.13 -5.80
N ALA A 222 7.01 15.99 -4.83
CA ALA A 222 7.32 15.31 -3.58
C ALA A 222 7.81 13.87 -3.83
N SER A 223 7.20 13.15 -4.78
CA SER A 223 7.58 11.77 -5.08
C SER A 223 8.91 11.69 -5.86
N GLU A 224 9.20 12.69 -6.70
CA GLU A 224 10.49 12.82 -7.40
C GLU A 224 11.67 13.05 -6.44
N LEU A 225 11.43 13.66 -5.28
CA LEU A 225 12.45 13.74 -4.22
C LEU A 225 12.95 12.36 -3.77
N LEU A 226 12.24 11.26 -4.06
CA LEU A 226 12.66 9.90 -3.68
C LEU A 226 13.60 9.24 -4.70
N LEU A 227 13.86 9.87 -5.84
CA LEU A 227 14.93 9.47 -6.76
C LEU A 227 16.31 9.77 -6.14
#